data_AF-A0A7V4T6A9-F1
#
_entry.id   AF-A0A7V4T6A9-F1
#
_cell.length_a   1.000
_cell.length_b   1.000
_cell.length_c   1.000
_cell.angle_alpha   90.00
_cell.angle_beta   90.00
_cell.angle_gamma   90.00
#
_symmetry.space_group_name_H-M   'P 1'
#
loop_
_entity.id
_entity.type
_entity.pdbx_description
1 polymer ?
#
loop_
_entity_poly.entity_id
_entity_poly.type
_entity_poly.pdbx_seq_one_letter_code
_entity_poly.pdbx_strand_id
1 'polypeptide(L)'
;MGHETIPVYPDFRMFSLKDRNLIHGFLDQYDLVSCEYSFFNNFCWQKEYDLCFCLYKDRLLILDKKDNYFLMPLGKPLAPKKLAELSQNMKHLGKASDIALVPREYLKANPRIKKYYS
;
A
#
# COMPACT_ATOMS: atom_id res chain seq x y z
N MET A 1 11.55 0.71 -27.12
CA MET A 1 11.43 0.11 -25.78
C MET A 1 10.41 0.93 -25.01
N GLY A 2 9.28 0.34 -24.60
CA GLY A 2 8.22 1.08 -23.93
C GLY A 2 8.67 1.60 -22.56
N HIS A 3 8.41 2.87 -22.28
CA HIS A 3 8.53 3.40 -20.92
C HIS A 3 7.39 2.77 -20.10
N GLU A 4 7.73 1.85 -19.19
CA GLU A 4 6.74 1.37 -18.21
C GLU A 4 6.32 2.55 -17.34
N THR A 5 5.03 2.86 -17.39
CA THR A 5 4.42 3.91 -16.59
C THR A 5 4.30 3.43 -15.14
N ILE A 6 4.33 4.40 -14.22
CA ILE A 6 4.05 4.13 -12.81
C ILE A 6 2.57 3.76 -12.69
N PRO A 7 2.21 2.61 -12.08
CA PRO A 7 0.81 2.20 -11.91
C PRO A 7 0.08 3.21 -11.04
N VAL A 8 -1.13 3.58 -11.44
CA VAL A 8 -2.01 4.48 -10.68
C VAL A 8 -3.29 3.74 -10.34
N TYR A 9 -3.76 3.88 -9.11
CA TYR A 9 -5.01 3.27 -8.66
C TYR A 9 -6.15 3.55 -9.65
N PRO A 10 -6.95 2.54 -10.05
CA PRO A 10 -7.05 1.20 -9.46
C PRO A 10 -6.15 0.13 -10.11
N ASP A 11 -5.25 0.51 -11.01
CA ASP A 11 -4.40 -0.41 -11.74
C ASP A 11 -3.13 -0.74 -10.95
N PHE A 12 -2.88 -2.02 -10.73
CA PHE A 12 -1.71 -2.53 -10.01
C PHE A 12 -0.82 -3.29 -10.96
N ARG A 13 0.50 -3.20 -10.74
CA ARG A 13 1.45 -4.10 -11.40
C ARG A 13 2.52 -4.60 -10.44
N MET A 14 3.17 -5.68 -10.86
CA MET A 14 4.36 -6.23 -10.23
C MET A 14 5.52 -5.22 -10.24
N PHE A 15 6.46 -5.43 -9.33
CA PHE A 15 7.65 -4.61 -9.17
C PHE A 15 8.68 -4.95 -10.26
N SER A 16 9.26 -3.91 -10.84
CA SER A 16 10.39 -3.97 -11.76
C SER A 16 11.64 -3.34 -11.14
N LEU A 17 12.82 -3.62 -11.69
CA LEU A 17 14.05 -2.96 -11.25
C LEU A 17 14.02 -1.44 -11.41
N LYS A 18 13.20 -0.91 -12.33
CA LYS A 18 13.05 0.53 -12.57
C LYS A 18 12.33 1.24 -11.41
N ASP A 19 11.54 0.50 -10.63
CA ASP A 19 10.76 1.06 -9.52
C ASP A 19 11.60 1.30 -8.27
N ARG A 20 12.82 0.75 -8.22
CA ARG A 20 13.70 0.84 -7.06
C ARG A 20 13.81 2.26 -6.51
N ASN A 21 14.09 3.23 -7.37
CA ASN A 21 14.28 4.63 -6.96
C ASN A 21 12.96 5.26 -6.47
N LEU A 22 11.82 4.93 -7.10
CA LEU A 22 10.52 5.39 -6.66
C LEU A 22 10.19 4.89 -5.26
N ILE A 23 10.34 3.58 -5.03
CA ILE A 23 10.04 2.97 -3.73
C ILE A 23 10.98 3.51 -2.65
N HIS A 24 12.29 3.61 -2.91
CA HIS A 24 13.22 4.22 -1.96
C HIS A 24 12.86 5.68 -1.62
N GLY A 25 12.41 6.47 -2.60
CA GLY A 25 11.96 7.85 -2.34
C GLY A 25 10.82 7.93 -1.32
N PHE A 26 9.90 6.96 -1.31
CA PHE A 26 8.88 6.85 -0.25
C PHE A 26 9.46 6.38 1.09
N LEU A 27 10.38 5.41 1.08
CA LEU A 27 10.97 4.88 2.32
C LEU A 27 11.80 5.93 3.07
N ASP A 28 12.63 6.68 2.34
CA ASP A 28 13.50 7.71 2.90
C ASP A 28 12.70 8.86 3.54
N GLN A 29 11.49 9.13 3.04
CA GLN A 29 10.65 10.22 3.51
C GLN A 29 9.86 9.88 4.79
N TYR A 30 9.56 8.61 5.03
CA TYR A 30 8.57 8.20 6.04
C TYR A 30 9.10 7.26 7.13
N ASP A 31 10.41 7.01 7.17
CA ASP A 31 11.15 6.37 8.28
C ASP A 31 10.48 5.06 8.79
N LEU A 32 9.90 4.29 7.87
CA LEU A 32 9.16 3.07 8.20
C LEU A 32 10.13 1.89 8.34
N VAL A 33 10.21 1.35 9.57
CA VAL A 33 11.15 0.29 9.97
C VAL A 33 10.66 -1.12 9.61
N SER A 34 9.52 -1.28 8.91
CA SER A 34 9.05 -2.62 8.52
C SER A 34 9.68 -3.07 7.20
N CYS A 35 10.30 -4.25 7.21
CA CYS A 35 10.88 -4.89 6.02
C CYS A 35 9.86 -5.13 4.91
N GLU A 36 8.57 -5.18 5.25
CA GLU A 36 7.44 -5.34 4.32
C GLU A 36 7.35 -4.22 3.27
N TYR A 37 7.83 -3.00 3.57
CA TYR A 37 7.87 -1.91 2.58
C TYR A 37 9.14 -1.91 1.72
N SER A 38 10.14 -2.74 2.06
CA SER A 38 11.42 -2.77 1.35
C SER A 38 11.22 -3.16 -0.11
N PHE A 39 11.78 -2.38 -1.04
CA PHE A 39 11.81 -2.74 -2.45
C PHE A 39 12.38 -4.14 -2.66
N PHE A 40 13.44 -4.50 -1.94
CA PHE A 40 14.12 -5.79 -2.13
C PHE A 40 13.22 -6.96 -1.71
N ASN A 41 12.54 -6.83 -0.56
CA ASN A 41 11.59 -7.84 -0.09
C ASN A 41 10.45 -8.02 -1.10
N ASN A 42 9.82 -6.90 -1.49
CA ASN A 42 8.73 -6.93 -2.45
C ASN A 42 9.17 -7.50 -3.81
N PHE A 43 10.30 -7.07 -4.36
CA PHE A 43 10.79 -7.51 -5.66
C PHE A 43 11.19 -8.99 -5.68
N CYS A 44 11.77 -9.52 -4.60
CA CYS A 44 12.15 -10.93 -4.52
C CYS A 44 10.93 -11.85 -4.33
N TRP A 45 9.98 -11.44 -3.49
CA TRP A 45 8.85 -12.29 -3.08
C TRP A 45 7.56 -12.06 -3.87
N GLN A 46 7.53 -11.07 -4.77
CA GLN A 46 6.31 -10.71 -5.54
C GLN A 46 5.65 -11.86 -6.30
N LYS A 47 6.40 -12.87 -6.75
CA LYS A 47 5.79 -14.03 -7.42
C LYS A 47 5.12 -14.99 -6.45
N GLU A 48 5.70 -15.15 -5.26
CA GLU A 48 5.21 -16.10 -4.26
C GLU A 48 3.95 -15.59 -3.55
N TYR A 49 3.82 -14.28 -3.38
CA TYR A 49 2.67 -13.63 -2.70
C TYR A 49 1.79 -12.80 -3.65
N ASP A 50 2.07 -12.83 -4.96
CA ASP A 50 1.44 -11.96 -5.97
C ASP A 50 1.42 -10.48 -5.52
N LEU A 51 2.59 -10.02 -5.02
CA LEU A 51 2.77 -8.64 -4.56
C LEU A 51 2.74 -7.71 -5.75
N CYS A 52 1.95 -6.66 -5.62
CA CYS A 52 1.86 -5.60 -6.63
C CYS A 52 1.65 -4.25 -5.96
N PHE A 53 1.87 -3.18 -6.71
CA PHE A 53 1.72 -1.83 -6.19
C PHE A 53 1.03 -0.89 -7.19
N CYS A 54 0.52 0.22 -6.64
CA CYS A 54 0.09 1.38 -7.39
C CYS A 54 0.31 2.66 -6.58
N LEU A 55 0.19 3.82 -7.24
CA LEU A 55 0.06 5.11 -6.56
C LEU A 55 -1.41 5.46 -6.34
N TYR A 56 -1.74 5.82 -5.10
CA TYR A 56 -3.04 6.33 -4.70
C TYR A 56 -2.90 7.71 -4.07
N LYS A 57 -3.22 8.77 -4.82
CA LYS A 57 -3.16 10.17 -4.33
C LYS A 57 -1.81 10.48 -3.66
N ASP A 58 -0.71 10.30 -4.38
CA ASP A 58 0.66 10.51 -3.89
C ASP A 58 1.06 9.62 -2.70
N ARG A 59 0.45 8.43 -2.60
CA ARG A 59 0.80 7.40 -1.62
C ARG A 59 1.15 6.13 -2.35
N LEU A 60 2.17 5.44 -1.88
CA LEU A 60 2.49 4.09 -2.30
C LEU A 60 1.51 3.12 -1.64
N LEU A 61 0.81 2.35 -2.47
CA LEU A 61 -0.09 1.28 -2.04
C LEU A 61 0.50 -0.05 -2.49
N ILE A 62 0.82 -0.92 -1.52
CA ILE A 62 1.31 -2.28 -1.76
C ILE A 62 0.21 -3.25 -1.39
N LEU A 63 -0.09 -4.18 -2.29
CA LEU A 63 -1.13 -5.18 -2.17
C LEU A 63 -0.49 -6.57 -2.15
N ASP A 64 -0.81 -7.35 -1.12
CA ASP A 64 -0.60 -8.79 -1.08
C ASP A 64 -1.91 -9.48 -1.48
N LYS A 65 -1.95 -10.02 -2.70
CA LYS A 65 -3.16 -10.67 -3.20
C LYS A 65 -3.31 -12.09 -2.69
N LYS A 66 -2.21 -12.76 -2.31
CA LYS A 66 -2.27 -14.14 -1.82
C LYS A 66 -2.86 -14.19 -0.42
N ASP A 67 -2.38 -13.31 0.46
CA ASP A 67 -2.85 -13.21 1.84
C ASP A 67 -4.00 -12.20 2.01
N ASN A 68 -4.40 -11.56 0.92
CA ASN A 68 -5.61 -10.74 0.79
C ASN A 68 -5.68 -9.54 1.75
N TYR A 69 -4.56 -8.81 1.87
CA TYR A 69 -4.49 -7.52 2.56
C TYR A 69 -3.67 -6.52 1.73
N PHE A 70 -3.81 -5.23 2.03
CA PHE A 70 -2.87 -4.21 1.57
C PHE A 70 -2.18 -3.54 2.75
N LEU A 71 -0.94 -3.12 2.56
CA LEU A 71 -0.20 -2.40 3.59
C LEU A 71 -0.80 -1.00 3.79
N MET A 72 -0.71 -0.46 5.00
CA MET A 72 -1.08 0.93 5.27
C MET A 72 -0.45 1.86 4.20
N PRO A 73 -1.24 2.68 3.47
CA PRO A 73 -0.71 3.48 2.38
C PRO A 73 0.43 4.39 2.83
N LEU A 74 1.59 4.24 2.20
CA LEU A 74 2.80 4.97 2.56
C LEU A 74 2.80 6.35 1.91
N GLY A 75 2.80 7.39 2.73
CA GLY A 75 2.68 8.78 2.31
C GLY A 75 2.07 9.64 3.43
N LYS A 76 1.57 10.83 3.10
CA LYS A 76 0.84 11.67 4.07
C LYS A 76 -0.35 10.87 4.65
N PRO A 77 -0.55 10.79 5.98
CA PRO A 77 -1.64 10.00 6.54
C PRO A 77 -3.01 10.36 5.95
N LEU A 78 -3.82 9.33 5.64
CA LEU A 78 -5.22 9.52 5.26
C LEU A 78 -6.06 9.77 6.51
N ALA A 79 -7.16 10.52 6.39
CA ALA A 79 -8.16 10.54 7.44
C ALA A 79 -8.84 9.16 7.56
N PRO A 80 -9.29 8.72 8.75
CA PRO A 80 -9.93 7.40 8.93
C PRO A 80 -11.06 7.10 7.96
N LYS A 81 -11.93 8.08 7.69
CA LYS A 81 -13.01 7.94 6.71
C LYS A 81 -12.48 7.64 5.31
N LYS A 82 -11.41 8.31 4.88
CA LYS A 82 -10.79 8.10 3.55
C LYS A 82 -10.07 6.76 3.45
N LEU A 83 -9.47 6.29 4.54
CA LEU A 83 -8.88 4.96 4.61
C LEU A 83 -9.95 3.86 4.53
N ALA A 84 -11.09 4.06 5.20
CA ALA A 84 -12.23 3.15 5.11
C ALA A 84 -12.88 3.16 3.72
N GLU A 85 -13.05 4.33 3.10
CA GLU A 85 -13.49 4.45 1.71
C GLU A 85 -12.55 3.69 0.75
N LEU A 86 -11.23 3.77 0.94
CA LEU A 86 -10.27 3.00 0.15
C LEU A 86 -10.45 1.49 0.33
N SER A 87 -10.54 1.01 1.58
CA SER A 87 -10.79 -0.40 1.90
C SER A 87 -12.08 -0.92 1.26
N GLN A 88 -13.17 -0.14 1.34
CA GLN A 88 -14.45 -0.47 0.71
C GLN A 88 -14.32 -0.50 -0.82
N ASN A 89 -13.65 0.48 -1.44
CA ASN A 89 -13.49 0.50 -2.89
C ASN A 89 -12.65 -0.69 -3.38
N MET A 90 -11.57 -1.05 -2.67
CA MET A 90 -10.78 -2.24 -2.97
C MET A 90 -11.65 -3.50 -2.92
N LYS A 91 -12.53 -3.63 -1.91
CA LYS A 91 -13.51 -4.72 -1.82
C LYS A 91 -14.44 -4.78 -3.04
N HIS A 92 -14.99 -3.64 -3.47
CA HIS A 92 -15.85 -3.58 -4.65
C HIS A 92 -15.11 -3.93 -5.96
N LEU A 93 -13.81 -3.70 -6.02
CA LEU A 93 -12.94 -4.11 -7.13
C LEU A 93 -12.51 -5.58 -7.07
N GLY A 94 -13.04 -6.36 -6.11
CA GLY A 94 -12.65 -7.76 -5.90
C GLY A 94 -11.21 -7.92 -5.38
N LYS A 95 -10.66 -6.89 -4.73
CA LYS A 95 -9.32 -6.88 -4.13
C LYS A 95 -9.41 -6.91 -2.59
N ALA A 96 -8.26 -7.03 -1.95
CA ALA A 96 -8.13 -7.02 -0.50
C ALA A 96 -8.79 -5.79 0.16
N SER A 97 -9.59 -6.02 1.20
CA SER A 97 -10.16 -4.96 2.03
C SER A 97 -9.35 -4.67 3.30
N ASP A 98 -8.56 -5.64 3.74
CA ASP A 98 -7.90 -5.57 5.04
C ASP A 98 -6.60 -4.79 4.96
N ILE A 99 -6.28 -4.08 6.05
CA ILE A 99 -5.14 -3.15 6.10
C ILE A 99 -4.14 -3.65 7.13
N ALA A 100 -2.95 -4.00 6.66
CA ALA A 100 -1.84 -4.42 7.52
C ALA A 100 -0.93 -3.25 7.90
N LEU A 101 -0.11 -3.45 8.94
CA LEU A 101 0.91 -2.50 9.40
C LEU A 101 0.37 -1.10 9.74
N VAL A 102 -0.84 -1.01 10.27
CA VAL A 102 -1.42 0.26 10.74
C VAL A 102 -0.61 0.76 11.96
N PRO A 103 0.04 1.94 11.89
CA PRO A 103 0.87 2.45 12.98
C PRO A 103 0.08 2.66 14.28
N ARG A 104 0.71 2.39 15.42
CA ARG A 104 0.06 2.59 16.74
C ARG A 104 -0.30 4.06 16.97
N GLU A 105 0.53 4.97 16.49
CA GLU A 105 0.36 6.42 16.56
C GLU A 105 -0.86 6.87 15.77
N TYR A 106 -1.10 6.26 14.60
CA TYR A 106 -2.28 6.51 13.79
C TYR A 106 -3.56 6.09 14.52
N LEU A 107 -3.55 4.96 15.21
CA LEU A 107 -4.67 4.50 16.04
C LEU A 107 -4.91 5.41 17.25
N LYS A 108 -3.83 5.83 17.94
CA LYS A 108 -3.91 6.77 19.08
C LYS A 108 -4.48 8.13 18.66
N ALA A 109 -4.08 8.65 17.49
CA ALA A 109 -4.60 9.90 16.94
C ALA A 109 -6.07 9.77 16.48
N ASN A 110 -6.56 8.55 16.24
CA ASN A 110 -7.90 8.30 15.70
C ASN A 110 -8.67 7.26 16.53
N PRO A 111 -9.00 7.54 17.80
CA PRO A 111 -9.60 6.54 18.71
C PRO A 111 -10.98 6.04 18.26
N ARG A 112 -11.67 6.78 17.40
CA ARG A 112 -12.98 6.42 16.84
C ARG A 112 -12.91 5.66 15.51
N ILE A 113 -11.71 5.23 15.07
CA ILE A 113 -11.53 4.57 13.77
C ILE A 113 -12.39 3.31 13.60
N LYS A 114 -12.63 2.57 14.69
CA LYS A 114 -13.46 1.36 14.68
C LYS A 114 -14.86 1.58 14.11
N LYS A 115 -15.41 2.80 14.24
CA LYS A 115 -16.75 3.17 13.72
C LYS A 115 -16.88 3.07 12.20
N TYR A 116 -15.76 3.06 11.47
CA TYR A 116 -15.76 2.96 10.01
C TYR A 116 -15.59 1.52 9.50
N TYR A 117 -15.30 0.58 10.39
CA TYR A 117 -15.03 -0.84 10.09
C TYR A 117 -15.97 -1.77 10.88
N SER A 118 -17.13 -1.24 11.29
CA SER A 118 -18.20 -1.95 12.00
C SER A 118 -19.22 -2.51 11.02
#